data_AF-A0A662NV79-F1
#
_entry.id   AF-A0A662NV79-F1
#
_cell.length_a   1.000
_cell.length_b   1.000
_cell.length_c   1.000
_cell.angle_alpha   90.00
_cell.angle_beta   90.00
_cell.angle_gamma   90.00
#
_symmetry.space_group_name_H-M   'P 1'
#
loop_
_entity.id
_entity.type
_entity.pdbx_description
1 polymer ?
#
loop_
_entity_poly.entity_id
_entity_poly.type
_entity_poly.pdbx_seq_one_letter_code
_entity_poly.pdbx_strand_id
1 'polypeptide(L)' 'MWVAKGNESLVNFSNVAEIRLCCTEGKWSVMWREAATGEWHTFKGGLTKEQAENIIATLKQELQNGGEYVFET' A
#
# COMPACT_ATOMS: atom_id res chain seq x y z
N MET A 1 -6.81 14.29 7.16
CA MET A 1 -7.78 14.96 6.28
C MET A 1 -7.46 14.50 4.86
N TRP A 2 -8.38 13.83 4.18
CA TRP A 2 -8.13 13.21 2.88
C TRP A 2 -8.62 14.12 1.76
N VAL A 3 -7.81 14.32 0.71
CA VAL A 3 -8.23 14.94 -0.54
C VAL A 3 -7.65 14.11 -1.68
N ALA A 4 -8.47 13.24 -2.27
CA ALA A 4 -8.16 12.62 -3.56
C ALA A 4 -8.34 13.67 -4.65
N LYS A 5 -7.31 13.92 -5.44
CA LYS A 5 -7.36 14.77 -6.63
C LYS A 5 -7.02 13.89 -7.85
N GLY A 6 -8.01 13.18 -8.40
CA GLY A 6 -7.84 12.35 -9.61
C GLY A 6 -7.86 10.84 -9.37
N ASN A 7 -7.27 10.06 -10.30
CA ASN A 7 -7.15 8.59 -10.26
C ASN A 7 -6.15 8.06 -9.21
N GLU A 8 -5.59 8.96 -8.41
CA GLU A 8 -4.49 8.67 -7.50
C GLU A 8 -5.02 8.26 -6.13
N SER A 9 -4.54 7.14 -5.61
CA SER A 9 -4.81 6.70 -4.24
C SER A 9 -3.68 7.20 -3.35
N LEU A 10 -3.87 8.38 -2.76
CA LEU A 10 -3.09 8.81 -1.60
C LEU A 10 -3.26 7.78 -0.49
N VAL A 11 -2.19 7.43 0.22
CA VAL A 11 -2.26 6.59 1.44
C VAL A 11 -1.59 7.36 2.56
N ASN A 12 -2.35 7.66 3.62
CA ASN A 12 -1.76 8.22 4.82
C ASN A 12 -1.10 7.11 5.64
N PHE A 13 0.22 7.04 5.61
CA PHE A 13 1.03 6.05 6.32
C PHE A 13 0.91 6.12 7.84
N SER A 14 0.48 7.26 8.41
CA SER A 14 0.22 7.35 9.86
C SER A 14 -0.98 6.52 10.32
N ASN A 15 -1.85 6.10 9.42
CA ASN A 15 -2.97 5.19 9.70
C ASN A 15 -2.72 3.76 9.17
N VAL A 16 -1.49 3.44 8.77
CA VAL A 16 -1.11 2.10 8.31
C VAL A 16 -0.48 1.33 9.47
N ALA A 17 -1.12 0.25 9.90
CA ALA A 17 -0.57 -0.65 10.92
C ALA A 17 0.37 -1.70 10.32
N GLU A 18 0.05 -2.19 9.13
CA GLU A 18 0.79 -3.28 8.49
C GLU A 18 0.70 -3.16 6.97
N ILE A 19 1.76 -3.59 6.26
CA ILE A 19 1.74 -3.78 4.80
C ILE A 19 2.28 -5.19 4.51
N ARG A 20 1.56 -5.93 3.65
CA ARG A 20 1.93 -7.28 3.25
C ARG A 20 1.63 -7.55 1.78
N LEU A 21 2.25 -8.61 1.28
CA LEU A 21 1.91 -9.19 -0.01
C LEU A 21 0.82 -10.23 0.15
N CYS A 22 -0.12 -10.26 -0.79
CA CYS A 22 -1.12 -11.29 -0.93
C CYS A 22 -1.02 -11.88 -2.34
N CYS A 23 -1.11 -13.20 -2.46
CA CYS A 23 -1.10 -13.89 -3.74
C CYS A 23 -2.44 -14.61 -3.91
N THR A 24 -3.15 -14.29 -4.98
CA THR A 24 -4.43 -14.90 -5.34
C THR A 24 -4.33 -15.34 -6.80
N GLU A 25 -4.47 -16.64 -7.04
CA GLU A 25 -4.44 -17.22 -8.40
C GLU A 25 -3.20 -16.82 -9.22
N GLY A 26 -2.04 -16.75 -8.56
CA GLY A 26 -0.77 -16.39 -9.21
C GLY A 26 -0.59 -14.90 -9.49
N LYS A 27 -1.60 -14.07 -9.17
CA LYS A 27 -1.51 -12.61 -9.20
C LYS A 27 -1.16 -12.09 -7.82
N TRP A 28 -0.19 -11.19 -7.76
CA TRP A 28 0.23 -10.58 -6.52
C TRP A 28 -0.45 -9.24 -6.30
N SER A 29 -0.75 -8.97 -5.03
CA SER A 29 -1.34 -7.73 -4.57
C SER A 29 -0.58 -7.25 -3.35
N VAL A 30 -0.34 -5.94 -3.29
CA VAL A 30 0.10 -5.26 -2.08
C VAL A 30 -1.15 -4.88 -1.29
N MET A 31 -1.20 -5.25 -0.02
CA MET A 31 -2.29 -4.93 0.88
C MET A 31 -1.77 -4.18 2.10
N TRP A 32 -2.58 -3.29 2.64
CA TRP A 32 -2.29 -2.60 3.89
C TRP A 32 -3.43 -2.78 4.88
N ARG A 33 -3.09 -2.75 6.17
CA ARG A 33 -4.04 -2.83 7.27
C ARG A 33 -4.19 -1.46 7.90
N GLU A 34 -5.42 -1.03 8.04
CA GLU A 34 -5.74 0.21 8.73
C GLU A 34 -5.54 0.08 10.22
N ALA A 35 -4.83 1.03 10.83
CA ALA A 35 -4.52 1.02 12.25
C ALA A 35 -5.75 1.33 13.12
N ALA A 36 -6.62 2.23 12.66
CA ALA A 36 -7.82 2.63 13.39
C ALA A 36 -8.90 1.53 13.44
N THR A 37 -9.12 0.83 12.33
CA THR A 37 -10.24 -0.14 12.17
C THR A 37 -9.76 -1.58 12.15
N GLY A 38 -8.48 -1.83 11.81
CA GLY A 38 -7.95 -3.15 11.59
C GLY A 38 -8.31 -3.76 10.23
N GLU A 39 -9.03 -3.03 9.37
CA GLU A 39 -9.49 -3.49 8.06
C GLU A 39 -8.35 -3.61 7.06
N TRP A 40 -8.45 -4.59 6.15
CA TRP A 40 -7.48 -4.82 5.10
C TRP A 40 -7.94 -4.20 3.79
N HIS A 41 -7.07 -3.40 3.19
CA HIS A 41 -7.31 -2.69 1.94
C HIS A 41 -6.28 -3.12 0.89
N THR A 42 -6.71 -3.21 -0.36
CA THR A 42 -5.78 -3.49 -1.47
C THR A 42 -5.14 -2.18 -1.91
N PHE A 43 -3.81 -2.11 -1.80
CA PHE A 43 -3.02 -0.98 -2.30
C PHE A 43 -2.89 -1.03 -3.82
N LYS A 44 -2.44 -2.18 -4.35
CA LYS A 44 -2.32 -2.44 -5.79
C LYS A 44 -2.44 -3.94 -6.04
N GLY A 45 -3.18 -4.34 -7.05
CA GLY A 45 -3.40 -5.74 -7.41
C GLY A 45 -3.01 -6.06 -8.84
N GLY A 46 -3.00 -7.35 -9.18
CA GLY A 46 -2.72 -7.81 -10.54
C GLY A 46 -1.25 -7.69 -10.95
N LEU A 47 -0.34 -7.68 -9.98
CA LEU A 47 1.09 -7.52 -10.18
C LEU A 47 1.79 -8.87 -10.41
N THR A 48 2.94 -8.83 -11.05
CA THR A 48 3.92 -9.92 -10.93
C THR A 48 4.53 -9.93 -9.53
N LYS A 49 5.13 -11.06 -9.15
CA LYS A 49 5.80 -11.19 -7.84
C LYS A 49 6.86 -10.10 -7.64
N GLU A 50 7.74 -9.92 -8.63
CA GLU A 50 8.84 -8.97 -8.59
C GLU A 50 8.35 -7.51 -8.49
N GLN A 51 7.29 -7.17 -9.23
CA GLN A 51 6.65 -5.85 -9.11
C GLN A 51 6.10 -5.62 -7.70
N ALA A 52 5.42 -6.61 -7.13
CA ALA A 52 4.86 -6.50 -5.80
C ALA A 52 5.95 -6.39 -4.71
N GLU A 53 7.03 -7.16 -4.84
CA GLU A 53 8.19 -7.12 -3.95
C GLU A 53 8.90 -5.75 -3.97
N ASN A 54 9.08 -5.16 -5.16
CA ASN A 54 9.66 -3.82 -5.27
C ASN A 54 8.76 -2.75 -4.62
N ILE A 55 7.46 -2.79 -4.87
CA ILE A 55 6.51 -1.83 -4.29
C ILE A 55 6.47 -1.93 -2.77
N ILE A 56 6.37 -3.15 -2.21
CA ILE A 56 6.33 -3.31 -0.76
C ILE A 56 7.63 -2.90 -0.08
N ALA A 57 8.78 -3.08 -0.74
CA ALA A 57 10.07 -2.62 -0.22
C ALA A 57 10.10 -1.09 -0.10
N THR A 58 9.68 -0.36 -1.15
CA THR A 58 9.54 1.10 -1.11
C THR A 58 8.60 1.52 0.02
N LEU A 59 7.40 0.93 0.09
CA LEU A 59 6.41 1.29 1.12
C LEU A 59 6.92 1.05 2.55
N LYS A 60 7.65 -0.05 2.78
CA LYS A 60 8.24 -0.35 4.10
C LYS A 60 9.35 0.64 4.46
N GLN A 61 10.14 1.09 3.49
CA GLN A 61 11.17 2.10 3.72
C GLN A 61 10.54 3.44 4.12
N GLU A 62 9.46 3.85 3.44
CA GLU A 62 8.73 5.09 3.75
C GLU A 62 8.06 5.05 5.14
N LEU A 63 7.49 3.90 5.51
CA LEU A 63 6.96 3.66 6.86
C LEU A 63 8.03 3.83 7.94
N GLN A 64 9.25 3.31 7.71
CA GLN A 64 10.35 3.44 8.66
C GLN A 64 10.83 4.88 8.81
N ASN A 65 10.77 5.66 7.73
CA ASN A 65 11.16 7.07 7.73
C ASN A 65 10.08 8.00 8.30
N GLY A 66 8.87 7.50 8.60
CA GLY A 66 7.74 8.30 9.07
C GLY A 66 7.17 9.24 8.01
N GLY A 67 7.36 8.92 6.72
CA GLY A 67 6.94 9.77 5.61
C GLY A 67 5.45 9.63 5.25
N GLU A 68 4.88 10.67 4.66
CA GLU A 68 3.63 10.58 3.89
C GLU A 68 4.00 10.32 2.42
N TYR A 69 3.44 9.29 1.79
CA TYR A 69 3.73 8.99 0.38
C TYR A 69 2.47 9.16 -0.48
N VAL A 70 2.66 9.85 -1.60
CA VAL A 70 1.65 10.03 -2.64
C VAL A 70 2.04 9.16 -3.82
N PHE A 71 1.19 8.20 -4.19
CA PHE A 71 1.42 7.39 -5.38
C PHE A 71 0.52 7.88 -6.50
N GLU A 72 1.14 8.39 -7.57
CA GLU A 72 0.48 8.63 -8.85
C GLU A 72 0.33 7.29 -9.59
N THR A 73 -0.88 6.99 -10.08
CA THR A 73 -1.19 5.75 -10.83
C THR A 73 -0.84 5.85 -12.31
#